data_AF-C6BPH3-F1
#
_entry.id   AF-C6BPH3-F1
#
_cell.length_a   1.000
_cell.length_b   1.000
_cell.length_c   1.000
_cell.angle_alpha   90.00
_cell.angle_beta   90.00
_cell.angle_gamma   90.00
#
_symmetry.space_group_name_H-M   'P 1'
#
loop_
_entity.id
_entity.type
_entity.pdbx_description
1 polymer ?
#
loop_
_entity_poly.entity_id
_entity_poly.type
_entity_poly.pdbx_seq_one_letter_code
_entity_poly.pdbx_strand_id
1 'polypeptide(L)'
;MTAWLWVSLATNVLLGVALTVVFRALWQNRHWADNALRHEREQTQQALLDLEQLIADHCALGAGVAQTLQAIREDLDRNYHHTHDGHVLDRIASQLRHEIFMSRRGACEAHIDRHDANQVRAMGGQVSDRNTISLGQMLDFAWRLHARSRERSDQLMPVVSQTCGNVDHAGWLSKTLAIYELMCGRDKELAVKRLSAVVDSWRYRSEHTAALYVEDIR
;
A
#
# COMPACT_ATOMS: atom_id res chain seq x y z
N MET A 1 -1.62 -28.48 -93.15
CA MET A 1 -2.31 -27.48 -92.28
C MET A 1 -2.67 -28.02 -90.88
N THR A 2 -2.00 -29.05 -90.36
CA THR A 2 -2.41 -29.73 -89.12
C THR A 2 -1.53 -29.39 -87.90
N ALA A 3 -0.22 -29.19 -88.08
CA ALA A 3 0.72 -28.96 -86.96
C ALA A 3 0.47 -27.66 -86.18
N TRP A 4 0.12 -26.57 -86.86
CA TRP A 4 -0.14 -25.27 -86.22
C TRP A 4 -1.37 -25.27 -85.30
N LEU A 5 -2.39 -26.06 -85.65
CA LEU A 5 -3.58 -26.27 -84.80
C LEU A 5 -3.23 -27.03 -83.53
N TRP A 6 -2.41 -28.09 -83.64
CA TRP A 6 -1.94 -28.85 -82.49
C TRP A 6 -1.05 -28.03 -81.55
N VAL A 7 -0.18 -27.18 -82.12
CA VAL A 7 0.62 -26.24 -81.33
C VAL A 7 -0.30 -25.27 -80.59
N SER A 8 -1.22 -24.59 -81.28
CA SER A 8 -2.18 -23.65 -80.66
C SER A 8 -3.03 -24.31 -79.56
N LEU A 9 -3.49 -25.54 -79.78
CA LEU A 9 -4.25 -26.30 -78.80
C LEU A 9 -3.39 -26.58 -77.54
N ALA A 10 -2.16 -27.05 -77.73
CA ALA A 10 -1.25 -27.35 -76.64
C ALA A 10 -0.89 -26.09 -75.83
N THR A 11 -0.64 -24.95 -76.48
CA THR A 11 -0.35 -23.69 -75.77
C THR A 11 -1.53 -23.21 -74.94
N ASN A 12 -2.76 -23.29 -75.47
CA ASN A 12 -3.95 -22.88 -74.73
C ASN A 12 -4.24 -23.77 -73.52
N VAL A 13 -4.05 -25.09 -73.66
CA VAL A 13 -4.17 -26.02 -72.53
C VAL A 13 -3.12 -25.73 -71.46
N LEU A 14 -1.86 -25.51 -71.86
CA LEU A 14 -0.79 -25.12 -70.93
C LEU A 14 -1.08 -23.78 -70.24
N LEU A 15 -1.63 -22.80 -70.96
CA LEU A 15 -2.01 -21.52 -70.39
C LEU A 15 -3.14 -21.67 -69.35
N GLY A 16 -4.14 -22.51 -69.65
CA GLY A 16 -5.23 -22.81 -68.73
C GLY A 16 -4.74 -23.52 -67.46
N VAL A 17 -3.83 -24.48 -67.59
CA VAL A 17 -3.19 -25.14 -66.45
C VAL A 17 -2.37 -24.15 -65.63
N ALA A 18 -1.56 -23.29 -66.28
CA ALA A 18 -0.79 -22.27 -65.58
C ALA A 18 -1.67 -21.29 -64.80
N LEU A 19 -2.76 -20.81 -65.40
CA LEU A 19 -3.73 -19.92 -64.76
C LEU A 19 -4.41 -20.57 -63.55
N THR A 20 -4.80 -21.84 -63.64
CA THR A 20 -5.42 -22.55 -62.51
C THR A 20 -4.43 -22.77 -61.36
N VAL A 21 -3.16 -23.08 -61.64
CA VAL A 21 -2.11 -23.20 -60.62
C VAL A 21 -1.87 -21.86 -59.92
N VAL A 22 -1.73 -20.76 -60.68
CA VAL A 22 -1.53 -19.42 -60.13
C VAL A 22 -2.72 -18.98 -59.29
N PHE A 23 -3.95 -19.20 -59.78
CA PHE A 23 -5.16 -18.85 -59.03
C PHE A 23 -5.25 -19.65 -57.73
N ARG A 24 -4.96 -20.95 -57.78
CA ARG A 24 -4.98 -21.82 -56.59
C ARG A 24 -3.92 -21.41 -55.56
N ALA A 25 -2.72 -21.04 -56.00
CA ALA A 25 -1.66 -20.52 -55.14
C ALA A 25 -2.04 -19.18 -54.49
N LEU A 26 -2.62 -18.25 -55.26
CA LEU A 26 -3.13 -16.97 -54.74
C LEU A 26 -4.25 -17.17 -53.71
N TRP A 27 -5.17 -18.08 -53.99
CA TRP A 27 -6.29 -18.38 -53.09
C TRP A 27 -5.81 -19.03 -51.78
N GLN A 28 -4.87 -19.96 -51.88
CA GLN A 28 -4.21 -20.54 -50.71
C GLN A 28 -3.47 -19.48 -49.90
N ASN A 29 -2.66 -18.63 -50.53
CA ASN A 29 -1.92 -17.58 -49.82
C ASN A 29 -2.84 -16.59 -49.09
N ARG A 30 -3.99 -16.23 -49.69
CA ARG A 30 -5.00 -15.41 -49.01
C ARG A 30 -5.59 -16.10 -47.79
N HIS A 31 -5.95 -17.38 -47.91
CA HIS A 31 -6.45 -18.14 -46.77
C HIS A 31 -5.42 -18.31 -45.65
N TRP A 32 -4.14 -18.53 -45.99
CA TRP A 32 -3.07 -18.59 -45.00
C TRP A 32 -2.88 -17.24 -44.30
N ALA A 33 -2.87 -16.13 -45.03
CA ALA A 33 -2.76 -14.80 -44.46
C ALA A 33 -3.95 -14.45 -43.55
N ASP A 34 -5.18 -14.75 -43.97
CA ASP A 34 -6.38 -14.53 -43.17
C ASP A 34 -6.38 -15.37 -41.89
N ASN A 35 -5.95 -16.64 -41.98
CA ASN A 35 -5.85 -17.52 -40.82
C ASN A 35 -4.75 -17.05 -39.85
N ALA A 36 -3.61 -16.59 -40.37
CA ALA A 36 -2.55 -16.02 -39.54
C ALA A 36 -3.03 -14.76 -38.79
N LEU A 37 -3.74 -13.85 -39.48
CA LEU A 37 -4.33 -12.66 -38.86
C LEU A 37 -5.40 -12.99 -37.83
N ARG A 38 -6.21 -14.03 -38.06
CA ARG A 38 -7.19 -14.50 -37.07
C ARG A 38 -6.49 -15.05 -35.84
N HIS A 39 -5.48 -15.89 -36.03
CA HIS A 39 -4.73 -16.48 -34.93
C HIS A 39 -4.01 -15.40 -34.10
N GLU A 40 -3.41 -14.41 -34.75
CA GLU A 40 -2.78 -13.26 -34.07
C GLU A 40 -3.81 -12.45 -33.26
N ARG A 41 -5.01 -12.21 -33.82
CA ARG A 41 -6.11 -11.54 -33.10
C ARG A 41 -6.59 -12.34 -31.91
N GLU A 42 -6.76 -13.65 -32.05
CA GLU A 42 -7.15 -14.55 -30.96
C GLU A 42 -6.09 -14.53 -29.85
N GLN A 43 -4.81 -14.63 -30.19
CA GLN A 43 -3.71 -14.52 -29.22
C GLN A 43 -3.68 -13.16 -28.52
N THR A 44 -3.89 -12.07 -29.27
CA THR A 44 -3.94 -10.72 -28.70
C THR A 44 -5.11 -10.58 -27.74
N GLN A 45 -6.28 -11.11 -28.10
CA GLN A 45 -7.47 -11.09 -27.25
C GLN A 45 -7.27 -11.92 -25.98
N GLN A 46 -6.64 -13.08 -26.08
CA GLN A 46 -6.28 -13.91 -24.93
C GLN A 46 -5.33 -13.15 -23.99
N ALA A 47 -4.28 -12.54 -24.54
CA ALA A 47 -3.31 -11.77 -23.76
C ALA A 47 -3.95 -10.56 -23.06
N LEU A 48 -4.95 -9.92 -23.68
CA LEU A 48 -5.70 -8.83 -23.05
C LEU A 48 -6.53 -9.33 -21.85
N LEU A 49 -7.20 -10.48 -21.98
CA LEU A 49 -7.96 -11.07 -20.86
C LEU A 49 -7.03 -11.48 -19.71
N ASP A 50 -5.88 -12.07 -20.01
CA ASP A 50 -4.89 -12.45 -19.00
C ASP A 50 -4.33 -11.20 -18.28
N LEU A 51 -4.11 -10.11 -19.02
CA LEU A 51 -3.68 -8.83 -18.44
C LEU A 51 -4.76 -8.24 -17.54
N GLU A 52 -6.03 -8.26 -17.95
CA GLU A 52 -7.15 -7.78 -17.14
C GLU A 52 -7.26 -8.56 -15.83
N GLN A 53 -7.11 -9.88 -15.89
CA GLN A 53 -7.13 -10.74 -14.71
C GLN A 53 -5.94 -10.45 -13.77
N LEU A 54 -4.73 -10.31 -14.31
CA LEU A 54 -3.56 -9.92 -13.52
C LEU A 54 -3.77 -8.56 -12.84
N ILE A 55 -4.34 -7.57 -13.52
CA ILE A 55 -4.63 -6.27 -12.92
C ILE A 55 -5.64 -6.41 -11.76
N ALA A 56 -6.69 -7.22 -11.95
CA ALA A 56 -7.68 -7.47 -10.92
C ALA A 56 -7.06 -8.15 -9.68
N ASP A 57 -6.19 -9.14 -9.87
CA ASP A 57 -5.49 -9.83 -8.79
C ASP A 57 -4.58 -8.88 -7.99
N HIS A 58 -3.87 -7.98 -8.68
CA HIS A 58 -3.03 -6.97 -8.01
C HIS A 58 -3.86 -5.95 -7.23
N CYS A 59 -5.01 -5.52 -7.75
CA CYS A 59 -5.93 -4.66 -7.02
C CYS A 59 -6.48 -5.35 -5.77
N ALA A 60 -6.85 -6.64 -5.88
CA ALA A 60 -7.33 -7.43 -4.76
C ALA A 60 -6.25 -7.60 -3.68
N LEU A 61 -5.00 -7.89 -4.08
CA LEU A 61 -3.86 -7.97 -3.18
C LEU A 61 -3.62 -6.63 -2.46
N GLY A 62 -3.59 -5.52 -3.19
CA GLY A 62 -3.42 -4.18 -2.61
C GLY A 62 -4.54 -3.84 -1.62
N ALA A 63 -5.80 -4.17 -1.94
CA ALA A 63 -6.93 -3.98 -1.03
C ALA A 63 -6.77 -4.82 0.25
N GLY A 64 -6.33 -6.07 0.13
CA GLY A 64 -6.03 -6.95 1.27
C GLY A 64 -4.90 -6.40 2.15
N VAL A 65 -3.85 -5.81 1.56
CA VAL A 65 -2.79 -5.14 2.31
C VAL A 65 -3.35 -3.92 3.05
N ALA A 66 -4.12 -3.05 2.38
CA ALA A 66 -4.73 -1.89 3.03
C ALA A 66 -5.64 -2.29 4.21
N GLN A 67 -6.42 -3.36 4.07
CA GLN A 67 -7.23 -3.90 5.15
C GLN A 67 -6.38 -4.44 6.30
N THR A 68 -5.27 -5.12 5.98
CA THR A 68 -4.32 -5.65 6.99
C THR A 68 -3.66 -4.52 7.77
N LEU A 69 -3.22 -3.45 7.10
CA LEU A 69 -2.66 -2.26 7.74
C LEU A 69 -3.66 -1.64 8.73
N GLN A 70 -4.92 -1.51 8.32
CA GLN A 70 -5.98 -1.00 9.19
C GLN A 70 -6.26 -1.93 10.36
N ALA A 71 -6.29 -3.25 10.15
CA ALA A 71 -6.49 -4.22 11.23
C ALA A 71 -5.35 -4.18 12.26
N ILE A 72 -4.10 -4.04 11.80
CA ILE A 72 -2.94 -3.86 12.68
C ILE A 72 -3.05 -2.54 13.45
N ARG A 73 -3.46 -1.45 12.79
CA ARG A 73 -3.70 -0.16 13.47
C ARG A 73 -4.79 -0.29 14.53
N GLU A 74 -5.91 -0.94 14.23
CA GLU A 74 -6.99 -1.16 15.20
C GLU A 74 -6.52 -2.03 16.37
N ASP A 75 -5.67 -3.04 16.13
CA ASP A 75 -5.06 -3.83 17.19
C ASP A 75 -4.11 -2.98 18.04
N LEU A 76 -3.29 -2.13 17.41
CA LEU A 76 -2.41 -1.19 18.08
C LEU A 76 -3.21 -0.21 18.96
N ASP A 77 -4.27 0.35 18.40
CA ASP A 77 -5.16 1.26 19.11
C ASP A 77 -5.97 0.55 20.19
N ARG A 78 -6.18 -0.77 20.14
CA ARG A 78 -6.92 -1.54 21.16
C ARG A 78 -6.05 -2.06 22.29
N ASN A 79 -4.79 -2.39 21.99
CA ASN A 79 -3.91 -3.05 22.96
C ASN A 79 -2.77 -2.14 23.44
N TYR A 80 -2.43 -1.11 22.67
CA TYR A 80 -1.28 -0.24 22.89
C TYR A 80 -1.67 1.24 22.68
N HIS A 81 -2.79 1.68 23.29
CA HIS A 81 -3.40 3.03 23.18
C HIS A 81 -2.41 4.19 23.40
N HIS A 82 -1.28 3.91 24.02
CA HIS A 82 -0.24 4.87 24.34
C HIS A 82 0.76 5.05 23.19
N THR A 83 0.86 4.15 22.21
CA THR A 83 1.79 4.31 21.08
C THR A 83 1.18 5.18 19.97
N HIS A 84 1.57 6.46 19.89
CA HIS A 84 1.08 7.43 18.90
C HIS A 84 1.47 7.13 17.43
N ASP A 85 2.15 6.02 17.16
CA ASP A 85 2.81 5.78 15.88
C ASP A 85 1.87 5.10 14.83
N GLY A 86 0.67 4.66 15.23
CA GLY A 86 -0.27 3.93 14.36
C GLY A 86 -0.89 4.76 13.22
N HIS A 87 -0.94 6.09 13.33
CA HIS A 87 -1.57 6.98 12.35
C HIS A 87 -0.91 6.96 10.96
N VAL A 88 0.37 6.56 10.88
CA VAL A 88 1.10 6.43 9.62
C VAL A 88 0.56 5.24 8.80
N LEU A 89 0.15 4.16 9.45
CA LEU A 89 -0.43 2.98 8.78
C LEU A 89 -1.73 3.35 8.05
N ASP A 90 -2.54 4.22 8.66
CA ASP A 90 -3.78 4.71 8.08
C ASP A 90 -3.56 5.58 6.85
N ARG A 91 -2.57 6.48 6.88
CA ARG A 91 -2.23 7.31 5.73
C ARG A 91 -1.75 6.46 4.57
N ILE A 92 -0.88 5.48 4.84
CA ILE A 92 -0.40 4.52 3.83
C ILE A 92 -1.57 3.71 3.27
N ALA A 93 -2.46 3.18 4.12
CA ALA A 93 -3.62 2.40 3.69
C ALA A 93 -4.60 3.22 2.85
N SER A 94 -4.89 4.46 3.26
CA SER A 94 -5.74 5.41 2.53
C SER A 94 -5.15 5.72 1.16
N GLN A 95 -3.85 6.02 1.10
CA GLN A 95 -3.15 6.33 -0.12
C GLN A 95 -3.10 5.13 -1.08
N LEU A 96 -2.86 3.92 -0.56
CA LEU A 96 -2.92 2.70 -1.37
C LEU A 96 -4.33 2.48 -1.96
N ARG A 97 -5.40 2.69 -1.17
CA ARG A 97 -6.79 2.61 -1.68
C ARG A 97 -7.05 3.65 -2.77
N HIS A 98 -6.55 4.87 -2.58
CA HIS A 98 -6.66 5.91 -3.58
C HIS A 98 -5.96 5.52 -4.89
N GLU A 99 -4.76 4.95 -4.80
CA GLU A 99 -4.02 4.49 -5.99
C GLU A 99 -4.67 3.28 -6.67
N ILE A 100 -5.25 2.35 -5.92
CA ILE A 100 -6.06 1.25 -6.49
C ILE A 100 -7.27 1.82 -7.25
N PHE A 101 -7.95 2.82 -6.68
CA PHE A 101 -9.11 3.44 -7.31
C PHE A 101 -8.74 4.21 -8.58
N MET A 102 -7.60 4.90 -8.58
CA MET A 102 -7.15 5.73 -9.70
C MET A 102 -6.38 4.94 -10.77
N SER A 103 -5.77 3.81 -10.43
CA SER A 103 -4.91 3.05 -11.34
C SER A 103 -5.72 2.11 -12.23
N ARG A 104 -5.57 2.29 -13.55
CA ARG A 104 -6.00 1.31 -14.57
C ARG A 104 -5.08 0.09 -14.67
N ARG A 105 -3.94 0.06 -13.96
CA ARG A 105 -2.87 -0.96 -14.09
C ARG A 105 -2.61 -1.77 -12.81
N GLY A 106 -3.41 -1.58 -11.77
CA GLY A 106 -3.13 -2.09 -10.43
C GLY A 106 -2.15 -1.21 -9.67
N ALA A 107 -2.13 -1.32 -8.34
CA ALA A 107 -1.21 -0.59 -7.47
C ALA A 107 -0.28 -1.58 -6.76
N CYS A 108 0.96 -1.69 -7.25
CA CYS A 108 2.01 -2.52 -6.63
C CYS A 108 2.83 -1.74 -5.58
N GLU A 109 2.71 -0.42 -5.62
CA GLU A 109 3.37 0.53 -4.73
C GLU A 109 2.37 1.63 -4.40
N ALA A 110 2.56 2.31 -3.27
CA ALA A 110 1.91 3.58 -3.00
C ALA A 110 2.96 4.68 -2.90
N HIS A 111 2.67 5.83 -3.50
CA HIS A 111 3.42 7.05 -3.31
C HIS A 111 3.00 7.71 -2.01
N ILE A 112 3.96 7.90 -1.11
CA ILE A 112 3.73 8.55 0.18
C ILE A 112 4.41 9.90 0.18
N ASP A 113 3.83 10.86 0.90
CA ASP A 113 4.42 12.18 0.98
C ASP A 113 5.80 12.15 1.66
N ARG A 114 6.57 13.23 1.50
CA ARG A 114 7.93 13.29 2.05
C ARG A 114 7.94 13.23 3.58
N HIS A 115 6.88 13.68 4.24
CA HIS A 115 6.79 13.70 5.69
C HIS A 115 6.60 12.29 6.24
N ASP A 116 5.62 11.56 5.72
CA ASP A 116 5.33 10.16 6.04
C ASP A 116 6.50 9.26 5.64
N ALA A 117 7.14 9.50 4.49
CA ALA A 117 8.35 8.80 4.09
C ALA A 117 9.49 8.94 5.13
N ASN A 118 9.67 10.15 5.66
CA ASN A 118 10.67 10.38 6.71
C ASN A 118 10.28 9.70 8.03
N GLN A 119 8.99 9.70 8.39
CA GLN A 119 8.50 9.00 9.58
C GLN A 119 8.68 7.48 9.47
N VAL A 120 8.32 6.88 8.33
CA VAL A 120 8.51 5.45 8.05
C VAL A 120 10.00 5.09 8.18
N ARG A 121 10.89 5.87 7.56
CA ARG A 121 12.35 5.66 7.67
C ARG A 121 12.85 5.80 9.12
N ALA A 122 12.38 6.81 9.85
CA ALA A 122 12.77 7.03 11.26
C ALA A 122 12.31 5.87 12.17
N MET A 123 11.23 5.19 11.81
CA MET A 123 10.73 4.00 12.49
C MET A 123 11.37 2.69 12.01
N GLY A 124 12.33 2.75 11.07
CA GLY A 124 13.06 1.59 10.56
C GLY A 124 12.38 0.87 9.40
N GLY A 125 11.37 1.49 8.79
CA GLY A 125 10.75 1.03 7.54
C GLY A 125 11.57 1.44 6.31
N GLN A 126 11.39 0.70 5.22
CA GLN A 126 12.07 0.97 3.95
C GLN A 126 11.15 1.74 3.01
N VAL A 127 11.68 2.80 2.39
CA VAL A 127 10.98 3.62 1.39
C VAL A 127 11.95 3.85 0.24
N SER A 128 11.47 3.74 -0.99
CA SER A 128 12.28 3.99 -2.18
C SER A 128 12.77 5.43 -2.27
N ASP A 129 13.75 5.69 -3.14
CA ASP A 129 14.25 7.05 -3.42
C ASP A 129 13.17 7.97 -4.01
N ARG A 130 12.12 7.40 -4.58
CA ARG A 130 10.97 8.12 -5.16
C ARG A 130 9.83 8.35 -4.16
N ASN A 131 10.08 8.08 -2.87
CA ASN A 131 9.06 8.07 -1.83
C ASN A 131 7.87 7.15 -2.16
N THR A 132 8.17 5.99 -2.76
CA THR A 132 7.19 4.92 -2.93
C THR A 132 7.49 3.79 -1.97
N ILE A 133 6.45 3.09 -1.56
CA ILE A 133 6.54 1.90 -0.72
C ILE A 133 5.79 0.76 -1.40
N SER A 134 6.44 -0.39 -1.57
CA SER A 134 5.81 -1.57 -2.16
C SER A 134 4.91 -2.29 -1.15
N LEU A 135 3.97 -3.10 -1.64
CA LEU A 135 3.07 -3.89 -0.78
C LEU A 135 3.82 -4.70 0.30
N GLY A 136 4.93 -5.34 -0.08
CA GLY A 136 5.76 -6.10 0.86
C GLY A 136 6.45 -5.21 1.91
N GLN A 137 6.92 -4.03 1.51
CA GLN A 137 7.52 -3.06 2.44
C GLN A 137 6.49 -2.47 3.41
N MET A 138 5.24 -2.28 2.96
CA MET A 138 4.15 -1.84 3.84
C MET A 138 3.86 -2.88 4.94
N LEU A 139 3.78 -4.16 4.57
CA LEU A 139 3.54 -5.25 5.52
C LEU A 139 4.70 -5.43 6.50
N ASP A 140 5.96 -5.39 6.02
CA ASP A 140 7.15 -5.44 6.88
C ASP A 140 7.16 -4.27 7.87
N PHE A 141 6.86 -3.05 7.39
CA PHE A 141 6.75 -1.88 8.24
C PHE A 141 5.65 -2.02 9.30
N ALA A 142 4.46 -2.46 8.91
CA ALA A 142 3.34 -2.65 9.84
C ALA A 142 3.65 -3.71 10.91
N TRP A 143 4.27 -4.82 10.52
CA TRP A 143 4.69 -5.86 11.45
C TRP A 143 5.75 -5.37 12.43
N ARG A 144 6.75 -4.63 11.95
CA ARG A 144 7.77 -4.03 12.82
C ARG A 144 7.18 -3.03 13.80
N LEU A 145 6.24 -2.22 13.34
CA LEU A 145 5.55 -1.26 14.21
C LEU A 145 4.76 -2.00 15.29
N HIS A 146 4.04 -3.05 14.92
CA HIS A 146 3.32 -3.91 15.86
C HIS A 146 4.23 -4.55 16.90
N ALA A 147 5.33 -5.17 16.45
CA ALA A 147 6.32 -5.78 17.34
C ALA A 147 6.95 -4.76 18.29
N ARG A 148 7.31 -3.58 17.79
CA ARG A 148 7.90 -2.50 18.60
C ARG A 148 6.90 -1.94 19.61
N SER A 149 5.64 -1.76 19.23
CA SER A 149 4.58 -1.33 20.16
C SER A 149 4.35 -2.37 21.24
N ARG A 150 4.37 -3.66 20.90
CA ARG A 150 4.30 -4.75 21.87
C ARG A 150 5.48 -4.74 22.84
N GLU A 151 6.72 -4.64 22.35
CA GLU A 151 7.92 -4.55 23.20
C GLU A 151 7.88 -3.33 24.13
N ARG A 152 7.46 -2.16 23.63
CA ARG A 152 7.27 -0.96 24.46
C ARG A 152 6.18 -1.16 25.51
N SER A 153 5.07 -1.81 25.14
CA SER A 153 4.00 -2.14 26.08
C SER A 153 4.46 -3.10 27.16
N ASP A 154 5.24 -4.13 26.82
CA ASP A 154 5.81 -5.07 27.78
C ASP A 154 6.79 -4.39 28.75
N GLN A 155 7.48 -3.33 28.31
CA GLN A 155 8.32 -2.49 29.19
C GLN A 155 7.49 -1.55 30.08
N LEU A 156 6.33 -1.08 29.60
CA LEU A 156 5.44 -0.17 30.33
C LEU A 156 4.54 -0.93 31.33
N MET A 157 4.14 -2.16 31.04
CA MET A 157 3.23 -2.96 31.87
C MET A 157 3.72 -3.15 33.32
N PRO A 158 5.02 -3.40 33.59
CA PRO A 158 5.57 -3.42 34.96
C PRO A 158 5.44 -2.08 35.69
N VAL A 159 5.55 -0.95 34.99
CA VAL A 159 5.43 0.40 35.58
C VAL A 159 3.96 0.72 35.88
N VAL A 160 3.05 0.31 34.99
CA VAL A 160 1.61 0.50 35.17
C VAL A 160 1.06 -0.39 36.28
N SER A 161 1.50 -1.66 36.35
CA SER A 161 0.99 -2.70 37.27
C SER A 161 1.49 -2.60 38.71
N GLN A 162 2.47 -1.74 39.03
CA GLN A 162 2.85 -1.48 40.42
C GLN A 162 1.67 -0.90 41.20
N THR A 163 1.29 -1.56 42.31
CA THR A 163 0.20 -1.11 43.18
C THR A 163 0.52 0.28 43.74
N CYS A 164 -0.35 1.25 43.45
CA CYS A 164 -0.23 2.59 44.01
C CYS A 164 -0.53 2.50 45.50
N GLY A 165 0.50 2.43 46.32
CA GLY A 165 0.39 2.63 47.77
C GLY A 165 0.07 4.08 48.10
N ASN A 166 -1.09 4.59 47.66
CA ASN A 166 -1.88 5.64 48.31
C ASN A 166 -3.09 6.03 47.46
N VAL A 167 -4.18 6.35 48.14
CA VAL A 167 -5.56 6.48 47.67
C VAL A 167 -5.84 7.83 46.96
N ASP A 168 -4.82 8.65 46.70
CA ASP A 168 -4.99 10.02 46.19
C ASP A 168 -4.37 10.27 44.80
N HIS A 169 -5.10 11.09 44.03
CA HIS A 169 -5.02 11.45 42.62
C HIS A 169 -3.61 11.83 42.08
N ALA A 170 -2.64 12.10 42.96
CA ALA A 170 -1.26 12.42 42.60
C ALA A 170 -0.47 11.23 42.01
N GLY A 171 -0.82 9.99 42.38
CA GLY A 171 -0.16 8.79 41.86
C GLY A 171 -0.47 8.49 40.39
N TRP A 172 -1.66 8.87 39.93
CA TRP A 172 -2.09 8.69 38.53
C TRP A 172 -1.35 9.67 37.61
N LEU A 173 -1.23 10.94 38.00
CA LEU A 173 -0.56 11.98 37.21
C LEU A 173 0.93 11.66 36.99
N SER A 174 1.63 11.17 38.02
CA SER A 174 3.03 10.75 37.93
C SER A 174 3.24 9.55 37.00
N LYS A 175 2.29 8.61 36.94
CA LYS A 175 2.34 7.49 35.99
C LYS A 175 2.06 7.94 34.56
N THR A 176 1.06 8.80 34.35
CA THR A 176 0.78 9.42 33.05
C THR A 176 2.00 10.20 32.53
N LEU A 177 2.73 10.87 33.43
CA LEU A 177 4.01 11.54 33.17
C LEU A 177 5.13 10.60 32.78
N ALA A 178 5.34 9.53 33.55
CA ALA A 178 6.38 8.55 33.28
C ALA A 178 6.13 7.86 31.93
N ILE A 179 4.86 7.58 31.61
CA ILE A 179 4.42 7.06 30.30
C ILE A 179 4.72 8.10 29.19
N TYR A 180 4.40 9.38 29.41
CA TYR A 180 4.68 10.45 28.45
C TYR A 180 6.19 10.69 28.21
N GLU A 181 7.00 10.69 29.29
CA GLU A 181 8.47 10.83 29.25
C GLU A 181 9.15 9.66 28.54
N LEU A 182 8.70 8.43 28.79
CA LEU A 182 9.20 7.22 28.11
C LEU A 182 8.85 7.19 26.62
N MET A 183 7.73 7.78 26.23
CA MET A 183 7.24 7.74 24.85
C MET A 183 7.77 8.86 23.95
N CYS A 184 7.95 10.07 24.47
CA CYS A 184 8.28 11.24 23.64
C CYS A 184 9.77 11.58 23.53
N GLY A 185 10.64 10.90 24.29
CA GLY A 185 12.11 10.98 24.13
C GLY A 185 12.71 12.40 24.20
N ARG A 186 12.01 13.38 24.80
CA ARG A 186 12.44 14.79 24.84
C ARG A 186 12.32 15.36 26.24
N ASP A 187 13.46 15.83 26.74
CA ASP A 187 13.70 16.71 27.88
C ASP A 187 12.81 16.51 29.12
N LYS A 188 13.31 15.61 29.99
CA LYS A 188 12.75 15.28 31.30
C LYS A 188 12.58 16.51 32.21
N GLU A 189 13.46 17.50 32.13
CA GLU A 189 13.40 18.68 33.00
C GLU A 189 12.21 19.58 32.63
N LEU A 190 11.93 19.71 31.33
CA LEU A 190 10.82 20.51 30.84
C LEU A 190 9.46 19.87 31.13
N ALA A 191 9.36 18.54 31.01
CA ALA A 191 8.14 17.79 31.34
C ALA A 191 7.79 17.93 32.83
N VAL A 192 8.78 17.72 33.71
CA VAL A 192 8.63 17.92 35.16
C VAL A 192 8.22 19.37 35.47
N LYS A 193 8.89 20.36 34.89
CA LYS A 193 8.58 21.79 35.14
C LYS A 193 7.15 22.17 34.72
N ARG A 194 6.69 21.69 33.56
CA ARG A 194 5.34 21.97 33.04
C ARG A 194 4.27 21.34 33.92
N LEU A 195 4.52 20.14 34.43
CA LEU A 195 3.55 19.46 35.29
C LEU A 195 3.57 19.93 36.74
N SER A 196 4.71 20.34 37.29
CA SER A 196 4.73 21.06 38.56
C SER A 196 3.87 22.33 38.48
N ALA A 197 3.90 23.04 37.35
CA ALA A 197 3.03 24.20 37.15
C ALA A 197 1.52 23.84 37.08
N VAL A 198 1.16 22.73 36.44
CA VAL A 198 -0.23 22.23 36.41
C VAL A 198 -0.67 21.81 37.82
N VAL A 199 0.14 21.07 38.55
CA VAL A 199 -0.15 20.64 39.94
C VAL A 199 -0.27 21.84 40.87
N ASP A 200 0.62 22.82 40.77
CA ASP A 200 0.55 24.05 41.55
C ASP A 200 -0.70 24.86 41.21
N SER A 201 -1.11 24.91 39.93
CA SER A 201 -2.37 25.56 39.55
C SER A 201 -3.62 24.82 40.05
N TRP A 202 -3.60 23.48 40.09
CA TRP A 202 -4.67 22.66 40.66
C TRP A 202 -4.77 22.80 42.18
N ARG A 203 -3.65 23.04 42.86
CA ARG A 203 -3.59 23.24 44.32
C ARG A 203 -4.40 24.46 44.79
N TYR A 204 -4.71 25.39 43.88
CA TYR A 204 -5.39 26.65 44.22
C TYR A 204 -6.70 26.93 43.43
N ARG A 205 -7.18 26.02 42.57
CA ARG A 205 -8.45 26.20 41.82
C ARG A 205 -9.21 24.88 41.61
N SER A 206 -10.54 24.97 41.58
CA SER A 206 -11.43 23.80 41.39
C SER A 206 -11.27 23.16 40.00
N GLU A 207 -11.54 21.84 39.96
CA GLU A 207 -11.22 20.90 38.86
C GLU A 207 -11.66 21.34 37.46
N HIS A 208 -12.70 22.17 37.33
CA HIS A 208 -13.27 22.55 36.03
C HIS A 208 -12.52 23.67 35.29
N THR A 209 -11.62 24.42 35.95
CA THR A 209 -10.89 25.52 35.28
C THR A 209 -9.53 25.10 34.73
N ALA A 210 -8.98 23.98 35.19
CA ALA A 210 -7.59 23.67 34.93
C ALA A 210 -7.34 22.89 33.64
N ALA A 211 -8.38 22.26 33.08
CA ALA A 211 -8.36 21.74 31.71
C ALA A 211 -8.14 22.87 30.67
N LEU A 212 -8.61 24.09 30.94
CA LEU A 212 -8.46 25.25 30.05
C LEU A 212 -7.02 25.79 29.97
N TYR A 213 -6.18 25.53 30.98
CA TYR A 213 -4.78 25.99 30.98
C TYR A 213 -3.84 25.15 30.09
N VAL A 214 -4.26 23.96 29.68
CA VAL A 214 -3.48 23.10 28.77
C VAL A 214 -3.63 23.57 27.32
N GLU A 215 -4.71 24.30 26.99
CA GLU A 215 -4.94 24.82 25.64
C GLU A 215 -4.33 26.22 25.38
N ASP A 216 -4.02 27.00 26.43
CA ASP A 216 -3.70 28.44 26.28
C ASP A 216 -2.21 28.82 26.50
N ILE A 217 -1.29 27.86 26.41
CA ILE A 217 0.16 28.14 26.52
C ILE A 217 0.83 27.87 25.16
N ARG A 218 0.84 28.91 24.31
CA ARG A 218 1.74 29.00 23.15
C ARG A 218 3.19 29.21 23.58
#